data_AF-A0A6B1Y4I8-F1
#
_entry.id   AF-A0A6B1Y4I8-F1
#
_cell.length_a   1.000
_cell.length_b   1.000
_cell.length_c   1.000
_cell.angle_alpha   90.00
_cell.angle_beta   90.00
_cell.angle_gamma   90.00
#
_symmetry.space_group_name_H-M   'P 1'
#
loop_
_entity.id
_entity.type
_entity.pdbx_description
1 polymer ?
#
loop_
_entity_poly.entity_id
_entity_poly.type
_entity_poly.pdbx_seq_one_letter_code
_entity_poly.pdbx_strand_id
1 'polypeptide(L)' 'MLKSPEDQQVEQREAIRAQRRQAYRTESDPLRLEAEFDAITAGTKPDLAAWVAAVQAIKARYPLPE' A
#
# COMPACT_ATOMS: atom_id res chain seq x y z
N MET A 1 6.99 33.52 2.78
CA MET A 1 5.78 33.21 3.58
C MET A 1 5.96 31.84 4.20
N LEU A 2 5.83 31.70 5.52
CA LEU A 2 5.72 30.37 6.15
C LEU A 2 4.36 29.77 5.79
N LYS A 3 4.31 28.47 5.55
CA LYS A 3 3.07 27.71 5.29
C LYS A 3 2.20 27.66 6.54
N SER A 4 0.87 27.59 6.36
CA SER A 4 -0.07 27.38 7.47
C SER A 4 0.15 26.00 8.10
N PRO A 5 -0.15 25.80 9.40
CA PRO A 5 -0.16 24.47 10.01
C PRO A 5 -1.04 23.45 9.26
N GLU A 6 -2.14 23.90 8.67
CA GLU A 6 -3.02 23.06 7.84
C GLU A 6 -2.32 22.60 6.55
N ASP A 7 -1.61 23.51 5.88
CA ASP A 7 -0.82 23.19 4.68
C ASP A 7 0.27 22.15 5.01
N GLN A 8 0.91 22.30 6.17
CA GLN A 8 1.92 21.35 6.64
C GLN A 8 1.35 19.96 6.90
N GLN A 9 0.14 19.87 7.48
CA GLN A 9 -0.54 18.59 7.69
C GLN A 9 -0.95 17.93 6.37
N VAL A 10 -1.45 18.70 5.40
CA VAL A 10 -1.79 18.19 4.07
C VAL A 10 -0.55 17.65 3.37
N GLU A 11 0.56 18.39 3.40
CA GLU A 11 1.84 17.95 2.82
C GLU A 11 2.36 16.67 3.47
N GLN A 12 2.28 16.57 4.80
CA GLN A 12 2.69 15.37 5.53
C GLN A 12 1.84 14.15 5.14
N ARG A 13 0.52 14.32 5.03
CA ARG A 13 -0.39 13.25 4.59
C ARG A 13 -0.08 12.80 3.17
N GLU A 14 0.16 13.73 2.26
CA GLU A 14 0.48 13.39 0.87
C GLU A 14 1.85 12.72 0.73
N ALA A 15 2.85 13.12 1.52
CA ALA A 15 4.14 12.45 1.57
C ALA A 15 4.00 10.98 2.01
N ILE A 16 3.22 10.71 3.05
CA ILE A 16 2.96 9.35 3.56
C ILE A 16 2.17 8.53 2.53
N ARG A 17 1.18 9.14 1.86
CA ARG A 17 0.46 8.48 0.75
C ARG A 17 1.38 8.14 -0.41
N ALA A 18 2.32 9.01 -0.76
CA ALA A 18 3.33 8.74 -1.79
C ALA A 18 4.22 7.56 -1.40
N GLN A 19 4.67 7.49 -0.14
CA GLN A 19 5.44 6.36 0.39
C GLN A 19 4.64 5.06 0.30
N ARG A 20 3.37 5.06 0.72
CA ARG A 20 2.48 3.88 0.58
C ARG A 20 2.33 3.45 -0.88
N ARG A 21 2.07 4.38 -1.80
CA ARG A 21 1.93 4.07 -3.24
C ARG A 21 3.19 3.47 -3.84
N GLN A 22 4.38 3.91 -3.39
CA GLN A 22 5.63 3.30 -3.81
C GLN A 22 5.77 1.89 -3.24
N ALA A 23 5.56 1.72 -1.94
CA ALA A 23 5.67 0.44 -1.25
C ALA A 23 4.69 -0.60 -1.79
N TYR A 24 3.45 -0.23 -2.10
CA TYR A 24 2.49 -1.17 -2.68
C TYR A 24 2.98 -1.73 -4.03
N ARG A 25 3.45 -0.85 -4.91
CA ARG A 25 3.97 -1.25 -6.24
C ARG A 25 5.16 -2.20 -6.15
N THR A 26 6.01 -2.06 -5.13
CA THR A 26 7.24 -2.85 -5.01
C THR A 26 7.10 -4.09 -4.13
N GLU A 27 6.23 -4.06 -3.12
CA GLU A 27 6.20 -5.07 -2.06
C GLU A 27 4.88 -5.86 -2.01
N SER A 28 3.75 -5.33 -2.50
CA SER A 28 2.45 -6.01 -2.41
C SER A 28 1.85 -6.37 -3.76
N ASP A 29 1.90 -5.47 -4.74
CA ASP A 29 1.22 -5.65 -6.02
C ASP A 29 1.72 -6.90 -6.79
N PRO A 30 3.03 -7.22 -6.81
CA PRO A 30 3.51 -8.48 -7.39
C PRO A 30 2.90 -9.72 -6.74
N LEU A 31 2.75 -9.74 -5.40
CA LEU A 31 2.17 -10.87 -4.67
C LEU A 31 0.71 -11.11 -5.07
N ARG A 32 -0.06 -10.04 -5.26
CA ARG A 32 -1.44 -10.13 -5.73
C ARG A 32 -1.50 -10.66 -7.15
N LEU A 33 -0.64 -10.14 -8.03
CA LEU A 33 -0.63 -10.52 -9.45
C LEU A 33 -0.30 -12.00 -9.65
N GLU A 34 0.71 -12.52 -8.95
CA GLU A 34 1.06 -13.94 -8.99
C GLU A 34 -0.10 -14.81 -8.48
N ALA A 35 -0.67 -14.48 -7.30
CA ALA A 35 -1.79 -15.23 -6.74
C ALA A 35 -3.05 -15.23 -7.63
N GLU A 36 -3.34 -14.11 -8.29
CA GLU A 36 -4.44 -14.00 -9.26
C GLU A 36 -4.18 -14.84 -10.52
N PHE A 37 -2.95 -14.82 -11.03
CA PHE A 37 -2.57 -15.63 -12.19
C PHE A 37 -2.68 -17.14 -11.88
N ASP A 38 -2.12 -17.58 -10.76
CA ASP A 38 -2.20 -18.97 -10.31
C ASP A 38 -3.65 -19.43 -10.14
N ALA A 39 -4.51 -18.58 -9.58
CA ALA A 39 -5.92 -18.88 -9.44
C ALA A 39 -6.64 -19.05 -10.79
N ILE A 40 -6.36 -18.15 -11.73
CA ILE A 40 -6.93 -18.20 -13.09
C ILE A 40 -6.50 -19.50 -13.79
N THR A 41 -5.22 -19.87 -13.70
CA THR A 41 -4.70 -21.08 -14.35
C THR A 41 -5.21 -22.36 -13.71
N ALA A 42 -5.41 -22.37 -12.39
CA ALA A 42 -5.96 -23.49 -11.65
C ALA A 42 -7.50 -23.58 -11.68
N GLY A 43 -8.20 -22.53 -12.14
CA GLY A 43 -9.66 -22.44 -12.07
C GLY A 43 -10.19 -22.31 -10.64
N THR A 44 -9.43 -21.67 -9.75
CA THR A 44 -9.75 -21.51 -8.33
C THR A 44 -9.87 -20.03 -7.93
N LYS A 45 -9.99 -19.75 -6.62
CA LYS A 45 -9.95 -18.39 -6.08
C LYS A 45 -8.51 -18.06 -5.65
N PRO A 46 -8.05 -16.81 -5.79
CA PRO A 46 -6.71 -16.42 -5.38
C PRO A 46 -6.54 -16.49 -3.86
N ASP A 47 -5.43 -17.09 -3.44
CA ASP A 47 -4.96 -16.98 -2.06
C ASP A 47 -4.20 -15.66 -1.89
N LEU A 48 -4.86 -14.70 -1.27
CA LEU A 48 -4.35 -13.35 -1.08
C LEU A 48 -3.69 -13.12 0.29
N ALA A 49 -3.45 -14.18 1.08
CA ALA A 49 -2.93 -14.05 2.45
C ALA A 49 -1.59 -13.28 2.51
N ALA A 50 -0.66 -13.59 1.60
CA ALA A 50 0.64 -12.92 1.52
C ALA A 50 0.50 -11.44 1.15
N TRP A 51 -0.37 -11.11 0.20
CA TRP A 51 -0.68 -9.72 -0.17
C TRP A 51 -1.27 -8.94 1.01
N VAL A 52 -2.22 -9.53 1.74
CA VAL A 52 -2.83 -8.89 2.93
C VAL A 52 -1.77 -8.61 3.99
N ALA A 53 -0.90 -9.58 4.29
CA ALA A 53 0.17 -9.41 5.27
C ALA A 53 1.14 -8.28 4.87
N ALA A 54 1.55 -8.21 3.59
CA ALA A 54 2.39 -7.13 3.07
C ALA A 54 1.70 -5.77 3.19
N VAL A 55 0.43 -5.65 2.81
CA VAL A 55 -0.35 -4.40 2.93
C VAL A 55 -0.45 -3.95 4.38
N GLN A 56 -0.68 -4.86 5.32
CA GLN A 56 -0.73 -4.55 6.75
C GLN A 56 0.63 -4.03 7.25
N ALA A 57 1.74 -4.67 6.88
CA ALA A 57 3.08 -4.21 7.21
C ALA A 57 3.39 -2.82 6.64
N ILE A 58 3.00 -2.55 5.39
CA ILE A 58 3.17 -1.23 4.74
C ILE A 58 2.38 -0.15 5.49
N LYS A 59 1.13 -0.45 5.86
CA LYS A 59 0.28 0.50 6.60
C LYS A 59 0.83 0.80 7.99
N ALA A 60 1.39 -0.20 8.67
CA ALA A 60 2.04 -0.03 9.98
C ALA A 60 3.33 0.81 9.88
N ARG A 61 4.12 0.62 8.82
CA ARG A 61 5.37 1.38 8.59
C ARG A 61 5.11 2.83 8.17
N TYR A 62 4.00 3.09 7.47
CA TYR A 62 3.62 4.42 7.01
C TYR A 62 2.21 4.79 7.52
N PRO A 63 2.02 5.05 8.82
CA PRO A 63 0.70 5.36 9.38
C PRO A 63 0.19 6.70 8.81
N LEU A 64 -1.09 6.77 8.42
CA LEU A 64 -1.68 8.05 8.02
C LEU A 64 -2.02 8.86 9.28
N PRO A 65 -1.59 10.13 9.37
CA PRO A 65 -1.93 10.98 10.51
C PRO A 65 -3.42 11.35 10.48
N GLU A 66 -4.03 11.41 11.67
CA GLU A 66 -5.43 11.78 11.89
C GLU A 66 -5.78 13.19 11.43
#